data_AF-A0A959EHQ1-F1
#
_entry.id   AF-A0A959EHQ1-F1
#
_cell.length_a   1.000
_cell.length_b   1.000
_cell.length_c   1.000
_cell.angle_alpha   90.00
_cell.angle_beta   90.00
_cell.angle_gamma   90.00
#
_symmetry.space_group_name_H-M   'P 1'
#
loop_
_entity.id
_entity.type
_entity.pdbx_description
1 polymer ?
#
loop_
_entity_poly.entity_id
_entity_poly.type
_entity_poly.pdbx_seq_one_letter_code
_entity_poly.pdbx_strand_id
1 'polypeptide(L)'
;TEEWGHFRMVLSELKSRNLELGKQRKDEYVNALMQFQQKGNGRENALLERLITCALIEARSAERFRLLSLHIADDTLKTWYHKFMVAEAEHYKLFLELASKYFGKERAWARWQEYLKYEAEVLANMEVRGDRMH
;
A
#
# COMPACT_ATOMS: atom_id res chain seq x y z
N THR A 1 17.51 0.77 3.18
CA THR A 1 16.41 1.54 2.54
C THR A 1 15.32 1.74 3.57
N GLU A 2 14.38 2.65 3.31
CA GLU A 2 13.30 3.05 4.22
C GLU A 2 12.39 1.87 4.63
N GLU A 3 11.94 1.05 3.68
CA GLU A 3 11.14 -0.17 3.96
C GLU A 3 11.83 -1.18 4.89
N TRP A 4 13.15 -1.34 4.77
CA TRP A 4 13.89 -2.19 5.71
C TRP A 4 13.96 -1.57 7.11
N GLY A 5 13.88 -0.24 7.22
CA GLY A 5 13.70 0.48 8.48
C GLY A 5 12.33 0.21 9.08
N HIS A 6 11.26 0.38 8.29
CA HIS A 6 9.88 0.05 8.67
C HIS A 6 9.75 -1.39 9.17
N PHE A 7 10.30 -2.36 8.42
CA PHE A 7 10.29 -3.76 8.82
C PHE A 7 10.98 -4.00 10.17
N ARG A 8 12.13 -3.37 10.43
CA ARG A 8 12.82 -3.48 11.73
C ARG A 8 12.02 -2.84 12.86
N MET A 9 11.30 -1.75 12.61
CA MET A 9 10.40 -1.14 13.59
C MET A 9 9.26 -2.10 13.97
N VAL A 10 8.66 -2.78 12.99
CA VAL A 10 7.64 -3.82 13.24
C VAL A 10 8.23 -4.96 14.07
N LEU A 11 9.45 -5.45 13.75
CA LEU A 11 10.09 -6.52 14.52
C LEU A 11 10.36 -6.11 15.97
N SER A 12 10.72 -4.85 16.21
CA SER A 12 10.91 -4.33 17.57
C SER A 12 9.59 -4.32 18.35
N GLU A 13 8.48 -3.92 17.73
CA GLU A 13 7.16 -3.94 18.35
C GLU A 13 6.65 -5.36 18.62
N LEU A 14 6.92 -6.32 17.72
CA LEU A 14 6.61 -7.72 17.98
C LEU A 14 7.39 -8.23 19.19
N LYS A 15 8.70 -7.96 19.26
CA LYS A 15 9.56 -8.40 20.36
C LYS A 15 9.15 -7.77 21.70
N SER A 16 8.80 -6.49 21.74
CA SER A 16 8.37 -5.82 22.98
C SER A 16 7.08 -6.41 23.54
N ARG A 17 6.25 -7.02 22.68
CA ARG A 17 4.98 -7.67 23.01
C ARG A 17 5.08 -9.19 23.14
N ASN A 18 6.30 -9.75 23.13
CA ASN A 18 6.57 -11.19 23.17
C ASN A 18 5.85 -11.97 22.05
N LEU A 19 5.78 -11.37 20.85
CA LEU A 19 5.24 -11.96 19.63
C LEU A 19 6.37 -12.37 18.68
N GLU A 20 6.12 -13.40 17.88
CA GLU A 20 7.06 -13.90 16.88
C GLU A 20 6.65 -13.52 15.46
N LEU A 21 7.64 -13.34 14.58
CA LEU A 21 7.39 -13.15 13.16
C LEU A 21 6.90 -14.47 12.55
N GLY A 22 5.62 -14.50 12.18
CA GLY A 22 5.02 -15.65 11.51
C GLY A 22 5.46 -15.82 10.05
N LYS A 23 4.99 -16.91 9.43
CA LYS A 23 5.20 -17.15 8.00
C LYS A 23 4.48 -16.08 7.16
N GLN A 24 5.06 -15.73 6.02
CA GLN A 24 4.41 -14.87 5.04
C GLN A 24 3.08 -15.49 4.60
N ARG A 25 2.02 -14.68 4.65
CA ARG A 25 0.67 -15.07 4.24
C ARG A 25 0.35 -14.43 2.89
N LYS A 26 -0.56 -15.05 2.14
CA LYS A 26 -1.07 -14.45 0.90
C LYS A 26 -1.83 -13.15 1.23
N ASP A 27 -1.67 -12.18 0.35
CA ASP A 27 -2.39 -10.91 0.36
C ASP A 27 -3.34 -10.89 -0.85
N GLU A 28 -4.63 -11.07 -0.59
CA GLU A 28 -5.67 -11.21 -1.62
C GLU A 28 -5.89 -9.89 -2.36
N TYR A 29 -5.78 -8.76 -1.65
CA TYR A 29 -5.85 -7.43 -2.22
C TYR A 29 -4.73 -7.18 -3.23
N VAL A 30 -3.47 -7.40 -2.84
CA VAL A 30 -2.32 -7.22 -3.74
C VAL A 30 -2.42 -8.17 -4.94
N ASN A 31 -2.84 -9.41 -4.72
CA ASN A 31 -3.04 -10.37 -5.81
C ASN A 31 -4.12 -9.91 -6.81
N ALA A 32 -5.22 -9.33 -6.34
CA ALA A 32 -6.25 -8.77 -7.22
C ALA A 32 -5.71 -7.61 -8.07
N LEU A 33 -4.96 -6.69 -7.46
CA LEU A 33 -4.32 -5.59 -8.20
C LEU A 33 -3.32 -6.09 -9.25
N MET A 34 -2.52 -7.10 -8.93
CA MET A 34 -1.60 -7.72 -9.90
C MET A 34 -2.34 -8.41 -11.07
N GLN A 35 -3.56 -8.93 -10.84
CA GLN A 35 -4.37 -9.52 -11.90
C GLN A 35 -4.96 -8.45 -12.84
N PHE A 36 -5.26 -7.26 -12.32
CA PHE A 36 -5.77 -6.12 -13.09
C PHE A 36 -4.71 -5.43 -13.98
N GLN A 37 -3.43 -5.72 -13.75
CA GLN A 37 -2.34 -5.18 -14.57
C GLN A 37 -2.50 -5.57 -16.04
N GLN A 38 -2.33 -4.60 -16.94
CA GLN A 38 -2.27 -4.87 -18.37
C GLN A 38 -1.00 -5.66 -18.72
N LYS A 39 -1.16 -6.86 -19.28
CA LYS A 39 -0.04 -7.72 -19.70
C LYS A 39 0.22 -7.58 -21.20
N GLY A 40 1.49 -7.72 -21.60
CA GLY A 40 1.86 -7.91 -23.01
C GLY A 40 2.21 -6.64 -23.82
N ASN A 41 2.09 -5.44 -23.25
CA ASN A 41 2.29 -4.18 -23.98
C ASN A 41 3.73 -3.59 -23.87
N GLY A 42 4.75 -4.43 -23.72
CA GLY A 42 6.15 -4.01 -23.64
C GLY A 42 6.61 -3.54 -22.25
N ARG A 43 7.92 -3.24 -22.13
CA ARG A 43 8.58 -2.90 -20.85
C ARG A 43 8.11 -1.58 -20.25
N GLU A 44 7.79 -0.60 -21.08
CA GLU A 44 7.29 0.70 -20.66
C GLU A 44 5.92 0.60 -19.97
N ASN A 45 4.96 -0.09 -20.59
CA ASN A 45 3.66 -0.29 -19.95
C ASN A 45 3.78 -1.11 -18.67
N ALA A 46 4.64 -2.14 -18.64
CA ALA A 46 4.88 -2.90 -17.43
C ALA A 46 5.42 -2.04 -16.28
N LEU A 47 6.23 -1.01 -16.57
CA LEU A 47 6.68 -0.05 -15.57
C LEU A 47 5.53 0.84 -15.08
N LEU A 48 4.70 1.38 -15.99
CA LEU A 48 3.53 2.18 -15.59
C LEU A 48 2.60 1.37 -14.67
N GLU A 49 2.26 0.13 -15.05
CA GLU A 49 1.40 -0.75 -14.23
C GLU A 49 1.99 -1.00 -12.84
N ARG A 50 3.31 -1.21 -12.74
CA ARG A 50 4.00 -1.37 -11.46
C ARG A 50 3.96 -0.11 -10.60
N LEU A 51 4.25 1.05 -11.17
CA LEU A 51 4.22 2.32 -10.44
C LEU A 51 2.82 2.62 -9.91
N ILE A 52 1.78 2.42 -10.72
CA ILE A 52 0.40 2.64 -10.31
C ILE A 52 -0.04 1.62 -9.24
N THR A 53 0.35 0.35 -9.37
CA THR A 53 0.07 -0.68 -8.35
C THR A 53 0.75 -0.33 -7.03
N CYS A 54 2.03 0.06 -7.04
CA CYS A 54 2.74 0.50 -5.85
C CYS A 54 2.05 1.72 -5.22
N ALA A 55 1.75 2.76 -6.01
CA ALA A 55 1.04 3.94 -5.51
C ALA A 55 -0.26 3.59 -4.79
N LEU A 56 -1.04 2.64 -5.32
CA LEU A 56 -2.32 2.25 -4.74
C LEU A 56 -2.17 1.47 -3.43
N ILE A 57 -1.16 0.60 -3.33
CA ILE A 57 -0.85 -0.13 -2.10
C ILE A 57 -0.46 0.86 -1.01
N GLU A 58 0.51 1.74 -1.28
CA GLU A 58 0.98 2.77 -0.34
C GLU A 58 -0.17 3.71 0.10
N ALA A 59 -1.03 4.12 -0.83
CA ALA A 59 -2.18 4.97 -0.52
C ALA A 59 -3.17 4.29 0.44
N ARG A 60 -3.45 3.00 0.24
CA ARG A 60 -4.33 2.22 1.12
C ARG A 60 -3.69 1.95 2.48
N SER A 61 -2.39 1.65 2.51
CA SER A 61 -1.60 1.58 3.75
C SER A 61 -1.70 2.88 4.54
N ALA A 62 -1.45 4.03 3.90
CA ALA A 62 -1.51 5.35 4.54
C ALA A 62 -2.89 5.64 5.15
N GLU A 63 -3.97 5.34 4.42
CA GLU A 63 -5.34 5.51 4.92
C GLU A 63 -5.62 4.61 6.14
N ARG A 64 -5.25 3.33 6.09
CA ARG A 64 -5.48 2.41 7.22
C ARG A 64 -4.60 2.73 8.42
N PHE A 65 -3.35 3.10 8.22
CA PHE A 65 -2.48 3.59 9.31
C PHE A 65 -3.01 4.89 9.91
N ARG A 66 -3.61 5.79 9.11
CA ARG A 66 -4.31 6.97 9.64
C ARG A 66 -5.44 6.55 10.58
N LEU A 67 -6.31 5.63 10.17
CA LEU A 67 -7.42 5.15 11.01
C LEU A 67 -6.90 4.52 12.30
N LEU A 68 -5.86 3.69 12.24
CA LEU A 68 -5.22 3.11 13.42
C LEU A 68 -4.63 4.19 14.32
N SER A 69 -3.95 5.19 13.76
CA SER A 69 -3.36 6.30 14.54
C SER A 69 -4.39 7.13 15.30
N LEU A 70 -5.63 7.18 14.81
CA LEU A 70 -6.72 7.93 15.42
C LEU A 70 -7.52 7.10 16.43
N HIS A 71 -7.72 5.80 16.14
CA HIS A 71 -8.78 5.03 16.79
C HIS A 71 -8.28 3.77 17.53
N ILE A 72 -7.02 3.37 17.40
CA ILE A 72 -6.52 2.20 18.14
C ILE A 72 -6.58 2.48 19.64
N ALA A 73 -6.92 1.45 20.43
CA ALA A 73 -7.03 1.57 21.89
C ALA A 73 -5.68 1.80 22.59
N ASP A 74 -4.59 1.35 21.97
CA ASP A 74 -3.24 1.47 22.52
C ASP A 74 -2.62 2.82 22.14
N ASP A 75 -2.55 3.75 23.08
CA ASP A 75 -2.03 5.10 22.86
C ASP A 75 -0.58 5.13 22.39
N THR A 76 0.23 4.13 22.75
CA THR A 76 1.62 4.05 22.28
C THR A 76 1.66 3.78 20.77
N LEU A 77 0.73 2.96 20.28
CA LEU A 77 0.61 2.64 18.86
C LEU A 77 0.01 3.77 18.04
N LYS A 78 -0.74 4.71 18.63
CA LYS A 78 -1.26 5.87 17.90
C LYS A 78 -0.15 6.67 17.23
N THR A 79 0.84 7.07 18.03
CA THR A 79 2.02 7.81 17.54
C THR A 79 2.87 6.96 16.60
N TRP A 80 2.95 5.65 16.85
CA TRP A 80 3.70 4.73 16.01
C TRP A 80 3.08 4.61 14.61
N TYR A 81 1.78 4.32 14.49
CA TYR A 81 1.07 4.26 13.22
C TYR A 81 1.01 5.61 12.50
N HIS A 82 0.98 6.72 13.24
CA HIS A 82 1.06 8.04 12.62
C HIS A 82 2.36 8.23 11.81
N LYS A 83 3.50 7.73 12.32
CA LYS A 83 4.78 7.79 11.60
C LYS A 83 4.76 6.98 10.30
N PHE A 84 4.21 5.77 10.35
CA PHE A 84 4.01 4.95 9.15
C PHE A 84 3.13 5.66 8.14
N MET A 85 1.97 6.20 8.58
CA MET A 85 1.08 6.94 7.70
C MET A 85 1.78 8.07 6.94
N VAL A 86 2.66 8.84 7.60
CA VAL A 86 3.42 9.91 6.95
C VAL A 86 4.35 9.36 5.86
N ALA A 87 5.08 8.30 6.14
CA ALA A 87 6.02 7.71 5.18
C ALA A 87 5.29 7.15 3.93
N GLU A 88 4.23 6.36 4.14
CA GLU A 88 3.43 5.79 3.05
C GLU A 88 2.75 6.90 2.21
N ALA A 89 2.39 8.02 2.86
CA ALA A 89 1.86 9.19 2.16
C ALA A 89 2.87 9.84 1.20
N GLU A 90 4.15 9.87 1.60
CA GLU A 90 5.25 10.32 0.73
C GLU A 90 5.51 9.30 -0.39
N HIS A 91 5.41 8.00 -0.12
CA HIS A 91 5.64 6.94 -1.11
C HIS A 91 4.59 6.91 -2.20
N TYR A 92 3.29 6.95 -1.87
CA TYR A 92 2.27 6.95 -2.93
C TYR A 92 2.41 8.18 -3.84
N LYS A 93 2.73 9.34 -3.25
CA LYS A 93 2.96 10.57 -4.00
C LYS A 93 4.16 10.42 -4.94
N LEU A 94 5.28 9.88 -4.43
CA LEU A 94 6.47 9.62 -5.22
C LEU A 94 6.17 8.71 -6.42
N PHE A 95 5.43 7.61 -6.22
CA PHE A 95 5.08 6.70 -7.32
C PHE A 95 4.22 7.36 -8.40
N LEU A 96 3.24 8.20 -8.03
CA LEU A 96 2.42 8.95 -8.99
C LEU A 96 3.23 10.04 -9.72
N GLU A 97 4.18 10.68 -9.04
CA GLU A 97 5.10 11.64 -9.64
C GLU A 97 6.03 10.97 -10.67
N LEU A 98 6.58 9.80 -10.34
CA LEU A 98 7.37 9.00 -11.27
C LEU A 98 6.53 8.55 -12.48
N ALA A 99 5.31 8.06 -12.25
CA ALA A 99 4.41 7.68 -13.34
C ALA A 99 4.12 8.88 -14.27
N SER A 100 3.82 10.05 -13.69
CA SER A 100 3.57 11.28 -14.45
C SER A 100 4.81 11.76 -15.21
N LYS A 101 6.00 11.62 -14.61
CA LYS A 101 7.28 12.02 -15.21
C LYS A 101 7.65 11.18 -16.44
N TYR A 102 7.46 9.86 -16.38
CA TYR A 102 7.88 8.96 -17.45
C TYR A 102 6.81 8.73 -18.52
N PHE A 103 5.53 8.85 -18.18
CA PHE A 103 4.42 8.50 -19.09
C PHE A 103 3.48 9.66 -19.43
N GLY A 104 3.74 10.85 -18.86
CA GLY A 104 2.87 12.01 -18.98
C GLY A 104 1.75 11.99 -17.95
N LYS A 105 1.40 13.18 -17.45
CA LYS A 105 0.38 13.36 -16.41
C LYS A 105 -0.97 12.80 -16.83
N GLU A 106 -1.44 13.11 -18.03
CA GLU A 106 -2.76 12.66 -18.51
C GLU A 106 -2.89 11.13 -18.50
N ARG A 107 -1.91 10.43 -19.08
CA ARG A 107 -1.90 8.97 -19.13
C ARG A 107 -1.77 8.32 -17.75
N ALA A 108 -0.88 8.82 -16.91
CA ALA A 108 -0.70 8.30 -15.56
C ALA A 108 -1.96 8.48 -14.70
N TRP A 109 -2.60 9.65 -14.78
CA TRP A 109 -3.82 9.95 -14.03
C TRP A 109 -5.04 9.22 -14.56
N ALA A 110 -5.18 9.04 -15.87
CA ALA A 110 -6.23 8.20 -16.44
C ALA A 110 -6.12 6.76 -15.91
N ARG A 111 -4.91 6.17 -15.95
CA ARG A 111 -4.69 4.82 -15.43
C ARG A 111 -4.90 4.73 -13.91
N TRP A 112 -4.49 5.75 -13.16
CA TRP A 112 -4.76 5.85 -11.72
C TRP A 112 -6.26 5.80 -11.41
N GLN A 113 -7.10 6.52 -12.16
CA GLN A 113 -8.55 6.50 -11.97
C GLN A 113 -9.17 5.12 -12.28
N GLU A 114 -8.67 4.42 -13.29
CA GLU A 114 -9.08 3.04 -13.58
C GLU A 114 -8.77 2.10 -12.41
N TYR A 115 -7.58 2.25 -11.81
CA TYR A 115 -7.17 1.48 -10.63
C TYR A 115 -8.02 1.80 -9.40
N LEU A 116 -8.32 3.07 -9.13
CA LEU A 116 -9.20 3.47 -8.02
C LEU A 116 -10.60 2.87 -8.16
N LYS A 117 -11.16 2.88 -9.37
CA LYS A 117 -12.46 2.27 -9.64
C LYS A 117 -12.43 0.76 -9.37
N TYR A 118 -11.43 0.08 -9.90
CA TYR A 118 -11.27 -1.36 -9.70
C TYR A 118 -11.02 -1.71 -8.22
N GLU A 119 -10.21 -0.92 -7.52
CA GLU A 119 -9.90 -1.14 -6.10
C GLU A 119 -11.14 -1.00 -5.21
N ALA A 120 -12.02 -0.04 -5.50
CA ALA A 120 -13.30 0.07 -4.81
C ALA A 120 -14.16 -1.19 -4.98
N GLU A 121 -14.15 -1.80 -6.17
CA GLU A 121 -14.83 -3.07 -6.44
C GLU A 121 -14.17 -4.24 -5.69
N VAL A 122 -12.83 -4.28 -5.62
CA VAL A 122 -12.08 -5.29 -4.85
C VAL A 122 -12.46 -5.22 -3.37
N LEU A 123 -12.38 -4.03 -2.77
CA LEU A 123 -12.68 -3.83 -1.35
C LEU A 123 -14.14 -4.12 -1.01
N ALA A 124 -15.08 -3.82 -1.90
CA ALA A 124 -16.50 -4.14 -1.70
C ALA A 124 -16.80 -5.64 -1.67
N ASN A 125 -15.95 -6.46 -2.31
CA ASN A 125 -16.12 -7.92 -2.41
C ASN A 125 -15.18 -8.69 -1.47
N MET A 126 -14.27 -8.03 -0.77
CA MET A 126 -13.37 -8.66 0.19
C MET A 126 -14.06 -8.90 1.54
N GLU A 127 -13.74 -10.01 2.18
CA GLU A 127 -14.16 -10.28 3.55
C GLU A 127 -13.44 -9.33 4.51
N VAL A 128 -14.21 -8.66 5.38
CA VAL A 128 -13.66 -7.79 6.42
C VAL A 128 -12.92 -8.66 7.44
N ARG A 129 -11.62 -8.44 7.57
CA ARG A 129 -10.74 -9.22 8.44
C ARG A 129 -9.77 -8.32 9.21
N GLY A 130 -9.59 -8.59 10.50
CA GLY A 130 -8.67 -7.83 11.37
C GLY A 130 -7.22 -8.30 11.34
N ASP A 131 -6.90 -9.37 10.61
CA ASP A 131 -5.58 -10.00 10.61
C ASP A 131 -4.74 -9.68 9.36
N ARG A 132 -5.18 -8.74 8.52
CA ARG A 132 -4.41 -8.19 7.38
C ARG A 132 -4.45 -6.67 7.37
N MET A 133 -3.39 -6.07 6.84
CA MET A 133 -3.38 -4.65 6.52
C MET A 133 -4.19 -4.32 5.27
N HIS A 134 -4.43 -5.28 4.36
CA HIS A 134 -5.28 -5.12 3.18
C HIS A 134 -6.41 -6.14 3.20
#